data_AF-A0A958HPX6-F1
#
_entry.id   AF-A0A958HPX6-F1
#
_cell.length_a   1.000
_cell.length_b   1.000
_cell.length_c   1.000
_cell.angle_alpha   90.00
_cell.angle_beta   90.00
_cell.angle_gamma   90.00
#
_symmetry.space_group_name_H-M   'P 1'
#
loop_
_entity.id
_entity.type
_entity.pdbx_description
1 polymer ?
#
loop_
_entity_poly.entity_id
_entity_poly.type
_entity_poly.pdbx_seq_one_letter_code
_entity_poly.pdbx_strand_id
1 'polypeptide(L)'
;MHTHTQPSRPRVLVRGLIALALLLSLLLPVAATAAPTASILAGPCAPGATYDPACDTDHDGDVDIFDIQLSAGHWNQSGAWTSDNDHNHLGQTWTGNNNPVVITGVFDGAPYTPGQPIGAPLVLANTLPTQPNSYGYGLRILDGAIGTVVDHAGTGMWVESADSRGYYVARAGQPSFVGSSPDAAGFAVDGTGGNGLFVGRADKDGVRLNSVGDDGVEVLFAGDNGLFVQHAVDNGVEVGSAGYNALYVESATSAGLRVVSATSGIDVTGDVLAGVFVGNIQVIGGSCSGCLLVTFGVNTGDSALQPGELVSLAGLRESSVDSVPVLMEVSSETGSSTVVGVVQGWAELVTEEDPRPSEIGKRLVPREGAAEPGQYVTIAYSGLTQVKATGPIGQGSKLAVGSDGTARALRTVTVDGVELAENAAVIGTALESLDAEQGSGLIWVLLNVQ
;
A
#
# COMPACT_ATOMS: atom_id res chain seq x y z
N MET A 1 -27.18 0.26 17.14
CA MET A 1 -28.53 -0.31 17.27
C MET A 1 -29.41 0.26 16.14
N HIS A 2 -29.40 -0.38 14.97
CA HIS A 2 -30.46 -0.36 13.93
C HIS A 2 -29.93 -1.13 12.70
N THR A 3 -30.40 -2.35 12.56
CA THR A 3 -30.09 -3.32 11.50
C THR A 3 -31.25 -3.33 10.50
N HIS A 4 -30.96 -3.03 9.23
CA HIS A 4 -31.92 -3.15 8.14
C HIS A 4 -31.62 -4.42 7.33
N THR A 5 -32.41 -5.45 7.56
CA THR A 5 -32.48 -6.68 6.76
C THR A 5 -33.57 -6.55 5.70
N GLN A 6 -33.28 -6.85 4.44
CA GLN A 6 -34.29 -7.07 3.40
C GLN A 6 -34.19 -8.49 2.82
N PRO A 7 -35.32 -9.16 2.52
CA PRO A 7 -35.33 -10.56 2.13
C PRO A 7 -35.39 -10.81 0.62
N SER A 8 -35.04 -12.06 0.32
CA SER A 8 -34.94 -12.80 -0.92
C SER A 8 -36.14 -12.77 -1.88
N ARG A 9 -35.84 -12.78 -3.19
CA ARG A 9 -36.75 -13.23 -4.25
C ARG A 9 -36.24 -14.54 -4.86
N PRO A 10 -37.08 -15.54 -5.12
CA PRO A 10 -36.69 -16.75 -5.85
C PRO A 10 -36.84 -16.52 -7.35
N ARG A 11 -35.79 -16.86 -8.13
CA ARG A 11 -35.90 -17.01 -9.59
C ARG A 11 -36.21 -18.47 -9.93
N VAL A 12 -37.25 -18.56 -10.74
CA VAL A 12 -37.91 -19.74 -11.30
C VAL A 12 -36.94 -20.64 -12.04
N LEU A 13 -36.96 -21.92 -11.68
CA LEU A 13 -36.39 -23.05 -12.43
C LEU A 13 -37.20 -23.24 -13.71
N VAL A 14 -36.55 -23.16 -14.88
CA VAL A 14 -37.10 -23.62 -16.17
C VAL A 14 -36.19 -24.74 -16.69
N ARG A 15 -36.73 -25.96 -16.70
CA ARG A 15 -36.31 -27.18 -17.43
C ARG A 15 -37.23 -28.29 -16.89
N GLY A 16 -37.96 -29.10 -17.64
CA GLY A 16 -38.18 -29.30 -19.06
C GLY A 16 -39.22 -30.43 -19.20
N LEU A 17 -39.25 -31.07 -20.37
CA LEU A 17 -40.05 -32.24 -20.74
C LEU A 17 -41.52 -31.97 -21.11
N ILE A 18 -41.91 -32.02 -22.39
CA ILE A 18 -41.98 -33.15 -23.35
C ILE A 18 -43.47 -33.46 -23.60
N ALA A 19 -43.83 -33.30 -24.88
CA ALA A 19 -44.83 -34.04 -25.63
C ALA A 19 -46.33 -33.95 -25.27
N LEU A 20 -47.09 -33.72 -26.35
CA LEU A 20 -48.32 -34.43 -26.69
C LEU A 20 -49.66 -33.77 -26.32
N ALA A 21 -50.05 -32.77 -27.12
CA ALA A 21 -51.40 -32.55 -27.63
C ALA A 21 -51.29 -31.44 -28.70
N LEU A 22 -51.20 -31.70 -30.00
CA LEU A 22 -52.17 -32.42 -30.82
C LEU A 22 -53.57 -31.85 -30.55
N LEU A 23 -53.91 -30.74 -31.21
CA LEU A 23 -55.06 -30.69 -32.12
C LEU A 23 -55.25 -29.26 -32.68
N LEU A 24 -55.40 -29.21 -34.00
CA LEU A 24 -56.28 -28.28 -34.70
C LEU A 24 -55.78 -26.85 -34.96
N SER A 25 -54.97 -26.69 -36.01
CA SER A 25 -55.26 -25.76 -37.13
C SER A 25 -54.02 -25.55 -37.99
N LEU A 26 -53.83 -26.34 -39.05
CA LEU A 26 -53.19 -25.88 -40.28
C LEU A 26 -53.40 -26.92 -41.38
N LEU A 27 -54.54 -26.80 -42.07
CA LEU A 27 -54.81 -27.45 -43.35
C LEU A 27 -55.18 -26.32 -44.32
N LEU A 28 -54.18 -25.79 -45.02
CA LEU A 28 -54.35 -25.04 -46.27
C LEU A 28 -53.26 -25.52 -47.23
N PRO A 29 -53.63 -26.01 -48.44
CA PRO A 29 -52.66 -26.40 -49.45
C PRO A 29 -52.17 -25.15 -50.16
N VAL A 30 -50.93 -24.73 -49.91
CA VAL A 30 -50.24 -23.81 -50.82
C VAL A 30 -49.63 -24.65 -51.93
N ALA A 31 -50.18 -24.47 -53.12
CA ALA A 31 -49.69 -25.08 -54.34
C ALA A 31 -48.18 -24.83 -54.51
N ALA A 32 -47.42 -25.91 -54.68
CA ALA A 32 -46.08 -25.84 -55.23
C ALA A 32 -46.17 -25.29 -56.66
N THR A 33 -45.93 -23.99 -56.81
CA THR A 33 -45.55 -23.43 -58.10
C THR A 33 -44.09 -23.80 -58.30
N ALA A 34 -43.84 -24.70 -59.25
CA ALA A 34 -42.51 -24.97 -59.74
C ALA A 34 -41.87 -23.64 -60.15
N ALA A 35 -40.74 -23.28 -59.55
CA ALA A 35 -39.91 -22.21 -60.05
C ALA A 35 -39.51 -22.55 -61.50
N PRO A 36 -39.61 -21.60 -62.44
CA PRO A 36 -39.18 -21.84 -63.80
C PRO A 36 -37.67 -22.11 -63.79
N THR A 37 -37.28 -23.33 -64.14
CA THR A 37 -35.94 -23.66 -64.60
C THR A 37 -35.77 -23.05 -65.99
N ALA A 38 -35.52 -21.74 -66.03
CA ALA A 38 -35.00 -21.07 -67.20
C ALA A 38 -33.51 -20.89 -66.99
N SER A 39 -32.71 -21.85 -67.46
CA SER A 39 -31.33 -21.53 -67.86
C SER A 39 -31.45 -20.63 -69.09
N ILE A 40 -31.53 -19.32 -68.86
CA ILE A 40 -31.26 -18.35 -69.91
C ILE A 40 -29.74 -18.45 -70.10
N LEU A 41 -29.32 -19.29 -71.05
CA LEU A 41 -28.06 -19.06 -71.74
C LEU A 41 -28.20 -17.67 -72.35
N ALA A 42 -27.68 -16.66 -71.65
CA ALA A 42 -27.52 -15.33 -72.20
C ALA A 42 -26.81 -15.49 -73.56
N GLY A 43 -27.38 -14.90 -74.60
CA GLY A 43 -26.70 -14.83 -75.88
C GLY A 43 -25.35 -14.13 -75.70
N PRO A 44 -24.38 -14.33 -76.62
CA PRO A 44 -23.09 -13.67 -76.52
C PRO A 44 -23.28 -12.16 -76.39
N CYS A 45 -22.82 -11.57 -75.28
CA CYS A 45 -22.83 -10.14 -75.04
C CYS A 45 -22.06 -9.47 -76.20
N ALA A 46 -22.78 -8.75 -77.07
CA ALA A 46 -22.21 -8.12 -78.25
C ALA A 46 -22.06 -6.60 -78.01
N PRO A 47 -20.91 -5.99 -78.35
CA PRO A 47 -20.73 -4.56 -78.23
C PRO A 47 -21.84 -3.77 -78.95
N GLY A 48 -22.52 -2.88 -78.23
CA GLY A 48 -23.62 -2.04 -78.75
C GLY A 48 -25.03 -2.64 -78.68
N ALA A 49 -25.20 -3.79 -78.02
CA ALA A 49 -26.53 -4.33 -77.71
C ALA A 49 -27.22 -3.54 -76.58
N THR A 50 -28.55 -3.67 -76.50
CA THR A 50 -29.33 -3.19 -75.35
C THR A 50 -28.84 -3.89 -74.09
N TYR A 51 -28.69 -3.13 -73.00
CA TYR A 51 -28.25 -3.64 -71.69
C TYR A 51 -28.94 -4.97 -71.33
N ASP A 52 -28.13 -6.00 -71.07
CA ASP A 52 -28.57 -7.30 -70.59
C ASP A 52 -28.03 -7.46 -69.15
N PRO A 53 -28.90 -7.54 -68.13
CA PRO A 53 -28.48 -7.72 -66.74
C PRO A 53 -27.67 -9.00 -66.51
N ALA A 54 -27.68 -9.95 -67.44
CA ALA A 54 -26.84 -11.15 -67.36
C ALA A 54 -25.37 -10.90 -67.79
N CYS A 55 -25.08 -9.75 -68.41
CA CYS A 55 -23.75 -9.34 -68.86
C CYS A 55 -23.07 -8.32 -67.93
N ASP A 56 -23.82 -7.73 -66.99
CA ASP A 56 -23.33 -6.87 -65.91
C ASP A 56 -22.84 -7.77 -64.76
N THR A 57 -21.54 -8.01 -64.73
CA THR A 57 -20.92 -9.02 -63.84
C THR A 57 -20.73 -8.47 -62.43
N ASP A 58 -20.50 -7.17 -62.28
CA ASP A 58 -20.36 -6.53 -60.96
C ASP A 58 -21.66 -5.86 -60.45
N HIS A 59 -22.73 -5.90 -61.25
CA HIS A 59 -24.10 -5.47 -60.93
C HIS A 59 -24.22 -3.97 -60.64
N ASP A 60 -23.46 -3.12 -61.34
CA ASP A 60 -23.47 -1.67 -61.14
C ASP A 60 -24.45 -0.91 -62.06
N GLY A 61 -25.07 -1.60 -63.01
CA GLY A 61 -26.12 -1.08 -63.87
C GLY A 61 -25.64 -0.61 -65.25
N ASP A 62 -24.38 -0.80 -65.61
CA ASP A 62 -23.93 -0.75 -66.99
C ASP A 62 -23.13 -1.99 -67.42
N VAL A 63 -22.63 -2.01 -68.66
CA VAL A 63 -21.79 -3.11 -69.16
C VAL A 63 -20.58 -2.45 -69.81
N ASP A 64 -19.45 -2.51 -69.12
CA ASP A 64 -18.23 -1.81 -69.52
C ASP A 64 -17.00 -2.73 -69.55
N ILE A 65 -15.80 -2.14 -69.55
CA ILE A 65 -14.56 -2.90 -69.63
C ILE A 65 -14.27 -3.71 -68.34
N PHE A 66 -14.80 -3.29 -67.20
CA PHE A 66 -14.66 -3.99 -65.93
C PHE A 66 -15.40 -5.33 -65.95
N ASP A 67 -16.62 -5.40 -66.49
CA ASP A 67 -17.36 -6.65 -66.67
C ASP A 67 -16.62 -7.66 -67.52
N ILE A 68 -16.01 -7.18 -68.61
CA ILE A 68 -15.23 -8.01 -69.54
C ILE A 68 -13.97 -8.54 -68.83
N GLN A 69 -13.30 -7.70 -68.04
CA GLN A 69 -12.11 -8.10 -67.29
C GLN A 69 -12.42 -9.09 -66.16
N LEU A 70 -13.53 -8.88 -65.44
CA LEU A 70 -14.06 -9.82 -64.44
C LEU A 70 -14.39 -11.17 -65.11
N SER A 71 -15.19 -11.15 -66.16
CA SER A 71 -15.54 -12.35 -66.93
C SER A 71 -14.31 -13.10 -67.47
N ALA A 72 -13.32 -12.37 -67.98
CA ALA A 72 -12.08 -12.95 -68.50
C ALA A 72 -11.17 -13.53 -67.40
N GLY A 73 -11.17 -12.93 -66.20
CA GLY A 73 -10.45 -13.44 -65.03
C GLY A 73 -10.92 -14.82 -64.56
N HIS A 74 -12.14 -15.21 -64.95
CA HIS A 74 -12.76 -16.48 -64.61
C HIS A 74 -12.83 -17.47 -65.78
N TRP A 75 -12.07 -17.23 -66.86
CA TRP A 75 -12.03 -18.12 -68.02
C TRP A 75 -11.71 -19.56 -67.56
N ASN A 76 -12.60 -20.50 -67.89
CA ASN A 76 -12.53 -21.94 -67.57
C ASN A 76 -13.08 -22.38 -66.18
N GLN A 77 -13.83 -21.52 -65.48
CA GLN A 77 -14.60 -21.90 -64.29
C GLN A 77 -16.10 -22.06 -64.66
N SER A 78 -16.79 -23.08 -64.13
CA SER A 78 -18.22 -23.35 -64.42
C SER A 78 -19.08 -23.34 -63.15
N GLY A 79 -20.17 -22.58 -63.12
CA GLY A 79 -21.09 -22.46 -61.99
C GLY A 79 -21.86 -21.13 -62.02
N ALA A 80 -22.87 -20.97 -61.14
CA ALA A 80 -23.55 -19.68 -60.95
C ALA A 80 -22.64 -18.75 -60.14
N TRP A 81 -22.31 -17.59 -60.71
CA TRP A 81 -21.53 -16.56 -60.04
C TRP A 81 -22.42 -15.76 -59.11
N THR A 82 -22.38 -16.08 -57.83
CA THR A 82 -22.72 -15.07 -56.82
C THR A 82 -21.46 -14.24 -56.67
N SER A 83 -21.50 -12.93 -56.92
CA SER A 83 -20.39 -12.05 -56.51
C SER A 83 -20.20 -12.30 -55.02
N ASP A 84 -19.17 -13.04 -54.63
CA ASP A 84 -18.94 -13.29 -53.23
C ASP A 84 -18.24 -12.03 -52.69
N ASN A 85 -19.08 -11.11 -52.24
CA ASN A 85 -18.70 -10.21 -51.16
C ASN A 85 -18.22 -10.98 -49.89
N ASP A 86 -18.25 -12.32 -49.94
CA ASP A 86 -17.69 -13.30 -49.02
C ASP A 86 -16.39 -13.99 -49.50
N HIS A 87 -15.64 -13.45 -50.47
CA HIS A 87 -14.30 -14.00 -50.74
C HIS A 87 -13.41 -13.77 -49.51
N ASN A 88 -12.84 -14.84 -48.97
CA ASN A 88 -11.84 -14.75 -47.92
C ASN A 88 -10.45 -14.96 -48.52
N HIS A 89 -9.45 -14.20 -48.05
CA HIS A 89 -8.06 -14.34 -48.49
C HIS A 89 -7.34 -15.53 -47.82
N LEU A 90 -8.07 -16.56 -47.36
CA LEU A 90 -7.50 -17.67 -46.63
C LEU A 90 -6.55 -18.49 -47.54
N GLY A 91 -5.34 -18.74 -47.06
CA GLY A 91 -4.33 -19.51 -47.78
C GLY A 91 -3.51 -18.73 -48.81
N GLN A 92 -3.79 -17.44 -49.01
CA GLN A 92 -2.99 -16.58 -49.88
C GLN A 92 -1.74 -16.06 -49.14
N THR A 93 -0.57 -16.18 -49.77
CA THR A 93 0.67 -15.56 -49.29
C THR A 93 0.91 -14.27 -50.05
N TRP A 94 0.86 -13.15 -49.34
CA TRP A 94 1.17 -11.84 -49.90
C TRP A 94 2.68 -11.61 -49.76
N THR A 95 3.39 -11.54 -50.88
CA THR A 95 4.83 -11.26 -50.90
C THR A 95 5.09 -9.97 -51.67
N GLY A 96 5.80 -9.03 -51.05
CA GLY A 96 6.14 -7.76 -51.65
C GLY A 96 6.67 -6.77 -50.62
N ASN A 97 7.81 -6.15 -50.91
CA ASN A 97 8.41 -5.09 -50.10
C ASN A 97 7.86 -3.69 -50.44
N ASN A 98 7.16 -3.54 -51.57
CA ASN A 98 6.66 -2.26 -52.07
C ASN A 98 5.13 -2.10 -52.00
N ASN A 99 4.39 -3.18 -51.69
CA ASN A 99 2.93 -3.17 -51.59
C ASN A 99 2.51 -3.75 -50.24
N PRO A 100 2.49 -2.93 -49.16
CA PRO A 100 1.94 -3.39 -47.90
C PRO A 100 0.48 -3.83 -48.10
N VAL A 101 0.06 -4.89 -47.43
CA VAL A 101 -1.37 -5.21 -47.30
C VAL A 101 -1.99 -4.11 -46.46
N VAL A 102 -2.68 -3.18 -47.12
CA VAL A 102 -3.43 -2.13 -46.44
C VAL A 102 -4.89 -2.52 -46.44
N ILE A 103 -5.41 -2.86 -45.27
CA ILE A 103 -6.85 -3.06 -45.06
C ILE A 103 -7.42 -1.71 -44.64
N THR A 104 -7.98 -0.96 -45.59
CA THR A 104 -8.68 0.30 -45.31
C THR A 104 -10.19 0.08 -45.28
N GLY A 105 -10.87 0.66 -44.31
CA GLY A 105 -12.33 0.66 -44.24
C GLY A 105 -12.82 1.57 -43.13
N VAL A 106 -14.06 2.07 -43.27
CA VAL A 106 -14.77 2.72 -42.15
C VAL A 106 -15.42 1.59 -41.36
N PHE A 107 -14.71 1.09 -40.35
CA PHE A 107 -15.18 -0.05 -39.53
C PHE A 107 -16.24 0.33 -38.49
N ASP A 108 -16.59 1.61 -38.38
CA ASP A 108 -17.82 2.06 -37.74
C ASP A 108 -18.17 3.48 -38.23
N GLY A 109 -19.28 3.64 -38.94
CA GLY A 109 -19.75 4.94 -39.40
C GLY A 109 -20.65 5.64 -38.38
N ALA A 110 -21.04 4.95 -37.30
CA ALA A 110 -22.02 5.45 -36.34
C ALA A 110 -21.39 5.60 -34.93
N PRO A 111 -21.76 6.65 -34.17
CA PRO A 111 -21.34 6.76 -32.77
C PRO A 111 -21.85 5.57 -31.97
N TYR A 112 -20.95 4.96 -31.19
CA TYR A 112 -21.26 3.83 -30.32
C TYR A 112 -22.50 4.12 -29.46
N THR A 113 -23.55 3.33 -29.66
CA THR A 113 -24.76 3.35 -28.84
C THR A 113 -24.84 2.03 -28.08
N PRO A 114 -24.86 2.01 -26.74
CA PRO A 114 -24.93 0.77 -25.98
C PRO A 114 -26.09 -0.13 -26.45
N GLY A 115 -25.77 -1.34 -26.91
CA GLY A 115 -26.75 -2.31 -27.42
C GLY A 115 -26.94 -2.33 -28.94
N GLN A 116 -26.29 -1.46 -29.71
CA GLN A 116 -26.17 -1.63 -31.17
C GLN A 116 -25.02 -2.60 -31.51
N PRO A 117 -25.13 -3.36 -32.62
CA PRO A 117 -24.01 -4.12 -33.17
C PRO A 117 -22.85 -3.16 -33.43
N ILE A 118 -21.68 -3.50 -32.91
CA ILE A 118 -20.44 -2.80 -33.20
C ILE A 118 -20.23 -2.92 -34.72
N GLY A 119 -19.90 -1.82 -35.40
CA GLY A 119 -19.66 -1.81 -36.85
C GLY A 119 -18.68 -2.91 -37.28
N ALA A 120 -18.80 -3.37 -38.53
CA ALA A 120 -18.10 -4.53 -39.07
C ALA A 120 -16.59 -4.53 -38.72
N PRO A 121 -16.14 -5.24 -37.68
CA PRO A 121 -14.75 -5.12 -37.24
C PRO A 121 -13.85 -5.97 -38.14
N LEU A 122 -12.57 -5.60 -38.25
CA LEU A 122 -11.56 -6.53 -38.73
C LEU A 122 -11.42 -7.65 -37.69
N VAL A 123 -12.05 -8.80 -37.95
CA VAL A 123 -11.98 -9.97 -37.07
C VAL A 123 -10.86 -10.88 -37.54
N LEU A 124 -9.78 -10.93 -36.77
CA LEU A 124 -8.74 -11.96 -36.90
C LEU A 124 -9.08 -13.11 -35.94
N ALA A 125 -9.78 -14.13 -36.43
CA ALA A 125 -10.11 -15.32 -35.65
C ALA A 125 -9.18 -16.47 -36.03
N ASN A 126 -8.55 -17.08 -35.03
CA ASN A 126 -7.85 -18.35 -35.19
C ASN A 126 -8.69 -19.44 -34.51
N THR A 127 -9.18 -20.40 -35.29
CA THR A 127 -9.85 -21.58 -34.75
C THR A 127 -8.81 -22.54 -34.20
N LEU A 128 -8.92 -22.88 -32.91
CA LEU A 128 -8.04 -23.85 -32.26
C LEU A 128 -7.91 -25.11 -33.14
N PRO A 129 -6.69 -25.57 -33.43
CA PRO A 129 -6.50 -26.87 -34.07
C PRO A 129 -7.13 -27.94 -33.18
N THR A 130 -7.72 -28.96 -33.77
CA THR A 130 -8.31 -30.12 -33.08
C THR A 130 -7.30 -30.94 -32.26
N GLN A 131 -6.05 -30.49 -32.17
CA GLN A 131 -4.96 -31.13 -31.45
C GLN A 131 -4.80 -30.50 -30.05
N PRO A 132 -4.85 -31.29 -28.98
CA PRO A 132 -4.52 -30.80 -27.64
C PRO A 132 -3.08 -30.24 -27.65
N ASN A 133 -2.90 -29.01 -27.15
CA ASN A 133 -1.64 -28.25 -27.05
C ASN A 133 -1.18 -27.47 -28.30
N SER A 134 -2.03 -27.27 -29.31
CA SER A 134 -1.70 -26.34 -30.40
C SER A 134 -2.23 -24.94 -30.13
N TYR A 135 -1.33 -24.00 -29.87
CA TYR A 135 -1.65 -22.58 -29.74
C TYR A 135 -1.64 -21.90 -31.10
N GLY A 136 -2.77 -21.33 -31.50
CA GLY A 136 -2.86 -20.48 -32.68
C GLY A 136 -2.48 -19.04 -32.34
N TYR A 137 -1.61 -18.42 -33.12
CA TYR A 137 -1.40 -16.97 -33.05
C TYR A 137 -2.49 -16.27 -33.88
N GLY A 138 -3.16 -15.26 -33.32
CA GLY A 138 -4.08 -14.41 -34.08
C GLY A 138 -3.34 -13.46 -35.02
N LEU A 139 -2.36 -12.73 -34.49
CA LEU A 139 -1.43 -11.88 -35.23
C LEU A 139 0.00 -12.20 -34.79
N ARG A 140 0.90 -12.47 -35.75
CA ARG A 140 2.32 -12.74 -35.48
C ARG A 140 3.20 -11.86 -36.36
N ILE A 141 4.04 -11.04 -35.72
CA ILE A 141 5.05 -10.20 -36.38
C ILE A 141 6.42 -10.84 -36.11
N LEU A 142 7.13 -11.24 -37.17
CA LEU A 142 8.35 -12.06 -37.04
C LEU A 142 9.66 -11.27 -37.04
N ASP A 143 9.68 -10.05 -37.58
CA ASP A 143 10.89 -9.23 -37.69
C ASP A 143 10.53 -7.77 -38.02
N GLY A 144 10.13 -6.98 -37.01
CA GLY A 144 9.75 -5.58 -37.17
C GLY A 144 10.53 -4.69 -36.21
N ALA A 145 11.08 -3.58 -36.72
CA ALA A 145 11.65 -2.53 -35.87
C ALA A 145 10.60 -1.89 -34.95
N ILE A 146 9.32 -1.98 -35.34
CA ILE A 146 8.15 -1.52 -34.60
C ILE A 146 7.12 -2.66 -34.64
N GLY A 147 6.51 -2.96 -33.49
CA GLY A 147 5.43 -3.94 -33.38
C GLY A 147 4.08 -3.34 -33.80
N THR A 148 3.07 -3.50 -32.96
CA THR A 148 1.76 -2.85 -33.15
C THR A 148 1.80 -1.40 -32.69
N VAL A 149 1.40 -0.46 -33.54
CA VAL A 149 1.21 0.96 -33.20
C VAL A 149 -0.28 1.28 -33.23
N VAL A 150 -0.75 1.98 -32.20
CA VAL A 150 -2.09 2.57 -32.16
C VAL A 150 -1.92 4.08 -32.03
N ASP A 151 -2.10 4.81 -33.14
CA ASP A 151 -1.83 6.26 -33.21
C ASP A 151 -2.86 7.09 -32.42
N HIS A 152 -4.15 6.76 -32.56
CA HIS A 152 -5.23 7.36 -31.78
C HIS A 152 -6.37 6.36 -31.60
N ALA A 153 -6.78 6.15 -30.36
CA ALA A 153 -7.96 5.38 -30.03
C ALA A 153 -8.58 5.90 -28.73
N GLY A 154 -9.91 5.84 -28.62
CA GLY A 154 -10.59 6.06 -27.33
C GLY A 154 -10.19 5.00 -26.29
N THR A 155 -9.91 3.79 -26.77
CA THR A 155 -9.33 2.67 -26.02
C THR A 155 -8.22 2.05 -26.88
N GLY A 156 -6.98 2.07 -26.42
CA GLY A 156 -5.82 1.59 -27.18
C GLY A 156 -5.87 0.10 -27.50
N MET A 157 -5.38 -0.73 -26.58
CA MET A 157 -5.53 -2.18 -26.65
C MET A 157 -6.38 -2.65 -25.47
N TRP A 158 -7.42 -3.43 -25.76
CA TRP A 158 -8.34 -4.00 -24.77
C TRP A 158 -8.26 -5.51 -24.86
N VAL A 159 -8.07 -6.16 -23.72
CA VAL A 159 -8.11 -7.62 -23.60
C VAL A 159 -9.27 -7.96 -22.68
N GLU A 160 -10.34 -8.55 -23.24
CA GLU A 160 -11.55 -8.88 -22.48
C GLU A 160 -11.32 -10.04 -21.50
N SER A 161 -10.60 -11.07 -21.95
CA SER A 161 -10.18 -12.18 -21.12
C SER A 161 -8.88 -12.77 -21.67
N ALA A 162 -7.99 -13.16 -20.76
CA ALA A 162 -6.83 -13.98 -21.07
C ALA A 162 -6.69 -15.05 -19.98
N ASP A 163 -6.55 -16.31 -20.39
CA ASP A 163 -6.51 -17.44 -19.45
C ASP A 163 -5.29 -17.39 -18.52
N SER A 164 -4.16 -16.85 -18.99
CA SER A 164 -2.91 -16.77 -18.22
C SER A 164 -2.32 -15.36 -18.18
N ARG A 165 -2.12 -14.72 -19.35
CA ARG A 165 -1.54 -13.38 -19.42
C ARG A 165 -2.24 -12.50 -20.43
N GLY A 166 -2.67 -11.30 -20.00
CA GLY A 166 -3.27 -10.31 -20.90
C GLY A 166 -2.24 -9.69 -21.85
N TYR A 167 -1.12 -9.26 -21.27
CA TYR A 167 0.04 -8.72 -21.98
C TYR A 167 1.30 -9.38 -21.45
N TYR A 168 2.08 -9.99 -22.33
CA TYR A 168 3.30 -10.70 -21.95
C TYR A 168 4.48 -10.27 -22.81
N VAL A 169 5.52 -9.80 -22.15
CA VAL A 169 6.80 -9.46 -22.77
C VAL A 169 7.84 -10.43 -22.24
N ALA A 170 8.18 -11.45 -23.03
CA ALA A 170 9.16 -12.46 -22.63
C ALA A 170 10.55 -11.84 -22.35
N ARG A 171 10.95 -10.84 -23.14
CA ARG A 171 12.19 -10.08 -22.97
C ARG A 171 12.02 -8.65 -23.47
N ALA A 172 12.43 -7.67 -22.66
CA ALA A 172 12.61 -6.28 -23.09
C ALA A 172 14.11 -5.95 -23.14
N GLY A 173 14.65 -5.72 -24.33
CA GLY A 173 16.09 -5.48 -24.52
C GLY A 173 16.95 -6.74 -24.33
N GLN A 174 18.12 -6.60 -23.70
CA GLN A 174 19.09 -7.69 -23.45
C GLN A 174 19.25 -7.94 -21.94
N PRO A 175 18.27 -8.57 -21.27
CA PRO A 175 18.40 -8.87 -19.86
C PRO A 175 19.54 -9.85 -19.57
N SER A 176 20.24 -9.63 -18.45
CA SER A 176 21.27 -10.54 -17.94
C SER A 176 20.67 -11.87 -17.42
N PHE A 177 19.39 -11.88 -17.06
CA PHE A 177 18.63 -13.05 -16.61
C PHE A 177 17.15 -12.96 -17.01
N VAL A 178 16.52 -14.11 -17.28
CA VAL A 178 15.07 -14.20 -17.56
C VAL A 178 14.51 -15.34 -16.71
N GLY A 179 13.62 -15.01 -15.78
CA GLY A 179 12.90 -15.97 -14.96
C GLY A 179 11.40 -15.84 -15.24
N SER A 180 10.79 -16.87 -15.81
CA SER A 180 9.34 -16.88 -16.00
C SER A 180 8.64 -17.30 -14.71
N SER A 181 7.74 -16.46 -14.19
CA SER A 181 6.82 -16.89 -13.14
C SER A 181 5.74 -17.82 -13.73
N PRO A 182 5.33 -18.90 -13.05
CA PRO A 182 4.16 -19.68 -13.46
C PRO A 182 2.82 -18.97 -13.20
N ASP A 183 2.82 -17.86 -12.45
CA ASP A 183 1.61 -17.17 -12.04
C ASP A 183 0.94 -16.41 -13.19
N ALA A 184 -0.40 -16.36 -13.15
CA ALA A 184 -1.19 -15.59 -14.10
C ALA A 184 -1.07 -14.10 -13.79
N ALA A 185 -0.86 -13.27 -14.82
CA ALA A 185 -0.62 -11.85 -14.68
C ALA A 185 -1.28 -11.04 -15.79
N GLY A 186 -1.94 -9.92 -15.46
CA GLY A 186 -2.52 -9.02 -16.46
C GLY A 186 -1.46 -8.42 -17.40
N PHE A 187 -0.31 -8.03 -16.84
CA PHE A 187 0.88 -7.57 -17.53
C PHE A 187 2.12 -8.20 -16.89
N ALA A 188 2.98 -8.85 -17.68
CA ALA A 188 4.22 -9.45 -17.19
C ALA A 188 5.40 -9.19 -18.12
N VAL A 189 6.55 -8.91 -17.51
CA VAL A 189 7.84 -8.74 -18.19
C VAL A 189 8.90 -9.58 -17.46
N ASP A 190 9.31 -10.70 -18.03
CA ASP A 190 10.14 -11.71 -17.33
C ASP A 190 11.65 -11.38 -17.33
N GLY A 191 12.07 -10.43 -18.16
CA GLY A 191 13.45 -9.97 -18.17
C GLY A 191 13.60 -8.66 -18.91
N THR A 192 14.29 -7.70 -18.30
CA THR A 192 14.55 -6.39 -18.90
C THR A 192 16.05 -6.08 -18.82
N GLY A 193 16.63 -5.55 -19.90
CA GLY A 193 17.99 -4.98 -19.87
C GLY A 193 18.03 -3.55 -19.33
N GLY A 194 16.90 -3.02 -18.84
CA GLY A 194 16.68 -1.63 -18.45
C GLY A 194 15.45 -1.53 -17.54
N ASN A 195 14.49 -0.67 -17.88
CA ASN A 195 13.23 -0.56 -17.12
C ASN A 195 12.20 -1.58 -17.63
N GLY A 196 11.57 -2.33 -16.72
CA GLY A 196 10.39 -3.14 -17.06
C GLY A 196 9.13 -2.32 -17.29
N LEU A 197 8.96 -1.28 -16.49
CA LEU A 197 7.96 -0.25 -16.64
C LEU A 197 8.66 1.11 -16.54
N PHE A 198 8.48 1.97 -17.54
CA PHE A 198 8.97 3.35 -17.51
C PHE A 198 7.79 4.29 -17.74
N VAL A 199 7.49 5.10 -16.74
CA VAL A 199 6.53 6.20 -16.85
C VAL A 199 7.33 7.49 -16.84
N GLY A 200 7.31 8.22 -17.96
CA GLY A 200 8.06 9.47 -18.11
C GLY A 200 7.38 10.62 -17.36
N ARG A 201 6.64 11.46 -18.09
CA ARG A 201 5.83 12.52 -17.49
C ARG A 201 4.39 12.04 -17.33
N ALA A 202 3.89 12.08 -16.10
CA ALA A 202 2.46 11.98 -15.81
C ALA A 202 1.99 13.32 -15.22
N ASP A 203 0.87 13.84 -15.71
CA ASP A 203 0.31 15.11 -15.18
C ASP A 203 -0.46 14.92 -13.86
N LYS A 204 -0.72 13.67 -13.44
CA LYS A 204 -1.33 13.31 -12.15
C LYS A 204 -0.57 12.14 -11.50
N ASP A 205 -1.03 10.92 -11.74
CA ASP A 205 -0.46 9.68 -11.21
C ASP A 205 0.30 8.96 -12.33
N GLY A 206 1.55 8.57 -12.07
CA GLY A 206 2.30 7.74 -13.03
C GLY A 206 1.81 6.28 -13.01
N VAL A 207 1.74 5.70 -11.82
CA VAL A 207 1.13 4.40 -11.54
C VAL A 207 0.19 4.58 -10.37
N ARG A 208 -1.07 4.20 -10.54
CA ARG A 208 -2.08 4.22 -9.48
C ARG A 208 -2.62 2.82 -9.28
N LEU A 209 -2.54 2.35 -8.04
CA LEU A 209 -3.14 1.10 -7.60
C LEU A 209 -4.35 1.43 -6.72
N ASN A 210 -5.48 0.78 -6.97
CA ASN A 210 -6.71 0.99 -6.20
C ASN A 210 -7.30 -0.36 -5.81
N SER A 211 -7.72 -0.49 -4.55
CA SER A 211 -8.29 -1.73 -4.01
C SER A 211 -7.40 -2.96 -4.23
N VAL A 212 -6.10 -2.81 -3.98
CA VAL A 212 -5.17 -3.93 -3.93
C VAL A 212 -5.50 -4.82 -2.73
N GLY A 213 -5.33 -6.14 -2.89
CA GLY A 213 -5.68 -7.11 -1.86
C GLY A 213 -4.68 -7.10 -0.71
N ASP A 214 -3.62 -7.89 -0.85
CA ASP A 214 -2.55 -8.01 0.15
C ASP A 214 -1.46 -6.94 -0.11
N ASP A 215 -0.60 -7.18 -1.09
CA ASP A 215 0.42 -6.22 -1.50
C ASP A 215 -0.03 -5.34 -2.67
N GLY A 216 0.19 -4.03 -2.53
CA GLY A 216 0.12 -3.11 -3.66
C GLY A 216 1.37 -3.18 -4.53
N VAL A 217 2.54 -3.05 -3.89
CA VAL A 217 3.85 -3.15 -4.53
C VAL A 217 4.74 -4.02 -3.66
N GLU A 218 5.14 -5.18 -4.20
CA GLU A 218 6.09 -6.09 -3.55
C GLU A 218 7.45 -6.04 -4.27
N VAL A 219 8.53 -5.93 -3.50
CA VAL A 219 9.91 -6.01 -4.01
C VAL A 219 10.62 -7.13 -3.27
N LEU A 220 10.66 -8.32 -3.87
CA LEU A 220 11.27 -9.52 -3.28
C LEU A 220 12.80 -9.42 -3.15
N PHE A 221 13.46 -8.96 -4.20
CA PHE A 221 14.92 -8.85 -4.24
C PHE A 221 15.34 -7.57 -4.96
N ALA A 222 15.89 -6.62 -4.21
CA ALA A 222 16.58 -5.47 -4.78
C ALA A 222 18.08 -5.66 -4.58
N GLY A 223 18.88 -5.42 -5.63
CA GLY A 223 20.35 -5.49 -5.53
C GLY A 223 20.89 -4.39 -4.62
N ASP A 224 20.46 -3.15 -4.86
CA ASP A 224 20.93 -1.96 -4.13
C ASP A 224 19.80 -1.32 -3.31
N ASN A 225 18.79 -0.74 -3.98
CA ASN A 225 17.66 -0.05 -3.36
C ASN A 225 16.34 -0.72 -3.74
N GLY A 226 15.50 -1.04 -2.75
CA GLY A 226 14.12 -1.50 -3.00
C GLY A 226 13.22 -0.34 -3.47
N LEU A 227 13.31 0.80 -2.78
CA LEU A 227 12.65 2.05 -3.13
C LEU A 227 13.66 3.20 -3.07
N PHE A 228 13.78 3.97 -4.15
CA PHE A 228 14.66 5.13 -4.22
C PHE A 228 13.88 6.35 -4.70
N VAL A 229 13.75 7.35 -3.82
CA VAL A 229 13.12 8.63 -4.12
C VAL A 229 14.19 9.72 -4.02
N GLN A 230 14.60 10.26 -5.17
CA GLN A 230 15.68 11.26 -5.21
C GLN A 230 15.19 12.65 -4.79
N HIS A 231 14.03 13.06 -5.29
CA HIS A 231 13.43 14.35 -5.03
C HIS A 231 11.91 14.20 -4.96
N ALA A 232 11.31 14.66 -3.87
CA ALA A 232 9.88 14.88 -3.74
C ALA A 232 9.65 16.36 -3.41
N VAL A 233 8.58 16.94 -3.96
CA VAL A 233 8.22 18.33 -3.65
C VAL A 233 7.60 18.43 -2.25
N ASP A 234 6.72 17.48 -1.92
CA ASP A 234 6.04 17.40 -0.63
C ASP A 234 6.54 16.18 0.17
N ASN A 235 5.94 15.01 -0.05
CA ASN A 235 6.27 13.76 0.64
C ASN A 235 6.99 12.78 -0.30
N GLY A 236 8.09 12.18 0.17
CA GLY A 236 8.76 11.09 -0.56
C GLY A 236 8.00 9.77 -0.44
N VAL A 237 7.64 9.40 0.79
CA VAL A 237 6.79 8.27 1.12
C VAL A 237 5.83 8.72 2.21
N GLU A 238 4.52 8.58 1.96
CA GLU A 238 3.47 8.92 2.92
C GLU A 238 2.63 7.68 3.22
N VAL A 239 2.43 7.41 4.51
CA VAL A 239 1.54 6.35 5.00
C VAL A 239 0.46 7.04 5.83
N GLY A 240 -0.75 7.18 5.26
CA GLY A 240 -1.85 7.90 5.92
C GLY A 240 -2.44 7.14 7.12
N SER A 241 -2.48 5.81 7.06
CA SER A 241 -2.85 4.94 8.18
C SER A 241 -2.29 3.54 7.95
N ALA A 242 -1.79 2.92 9.01
CA ALA A 242 -1.37 1.53 9.02
C ALA A 242 -2.17 0.77 10.09
N GLY A 243 -2.65 -0.44 9.76
CA GLY A 243 -3.33 -1.29 10.74
C GLY A 243 -2.39 -1.87 11.81
N TYR A 244 -1.11 -2.01 11.46
CA TYR A 244 -0.05 -2.50 12.34
C TYR A 244 1.15 -1.53 12.30
N ASN A 245 2.18 -1.85 11.51
CA ASN A 245 3.39 -1.05 11.40
C ASN A 245 3.37 -0.22 10.11
N ALA A 246 3.61 1.09 10.22
CA ALA A 246 3.86 1.93 9.04
C ALA A 246 5.25 1.68 8.42
N LEU A 247 6.23 1.36 9.27
CA LEU A 247 7.58 0.93 8.89
C LEU A 247 7.97 -0.26 9.76
N TYR A 248 8.25 -1.40 9.14
CA TYR A 248 8.78 -2.60 9.81
C TYR A 248 10.11 -2.99 9.17
N VAL A 249 11.14 -3.14 10.00
CA VAL A 249 12.47 -3.57 9.58
C VAL A 249 12.83 -4.80 10.41
N GLU A 250 12.75 -5.99 9.80
CA GLU A 250 13.07 -7.25 10.47
C GLU A 250 14.55 -7.33 10.83
N SER A 251 15.43 -6.96 9.89
CA SER A 251 16.87 -6.94 10.08
C SER A 251 17.53 -5.87 9.22
N ALA A 252 18.53 -5.19 9.78
CA ALA A 252 19.40 -4.29 9.04
C ALA A 252 20.86 -4.53 9.47
N THR A 253 21.76 -4.61 8.50
CA THR A 253 23.18 -4.86 8.76
C THR A 253 23.94 -3.63 9.28
N SER A 254 23.37 -2.42 9.10
CA SER A 254 23.99 -1.16 9.53
C SER A 254 23.02 -0.27 10.30
N ALA A 255 21.98 0.24 9.65
CA ALA A 255 20.96 1.07 10.29
C ALA A 255 19.58 0.68 9.77
N GLY A 256 18.63 0.44 10.67
CA GLY A 256 17.23 0.25 10.29
C GLY A 256 16.59 1.56 9.81
N LEU A 257 16.93 2.67 10.45
CA LEU A 257 16.54 4.03 10.05
C LEU A 257 17.75 4.95 10.17
N ARG A 258 18.09 5.65 9.07
CA ARG A 258 19.16 6.65 9.04
C ARG A 258 18.61 7.97 8.51
N VAL A 259 18.63 9.00 9.34
CA VAL A 259 18.21 10.35 8.97
C VAL A 259 19.45 11.26 8.98
N VAL A 260 19.70 11.97 7.88
CA VAL A 260 20.90 12.80 7.69
C VAL A 260 20.49 14.20 7.25
N SER A 261 21.04 15.22 7.91
CA SER A 261 20.83 16.64 7.56
C SER A 261 19.36 17.08 7.51
N ALA A 262 18.50 16.46 8.32
CA ALA A 262 17.10 16.88 8.47
C ALA A 262 16.98 17.97 9.54
N THR A 263 16.05 18.91 9.33
CA THR A 263 15.68 19.89 10.37
C THR A 263 15.01 19.20 11.56
N SER A 264 14.13 18.23 11.28
CA SER A 264 13.53 17.33 12.26
C SER A 264 13.81 15.90 11.81
N GLY A 265 14.46 15.10 12.68
CA GLY A 265 14.85 13.73 12.35
C GLY A 265 13.68 12.76 12.44
N ILE A 266 13.17 12.58 13.65
CA ILE A 266 11.96 11.81 13.97
C ILE A 266 11.07 12.73 14.80
N ASP A 267 9.87 13.00 14.32
CA ASP A 267 8.85 13.78 15.02
C ASP A 267 7.68 12.86 15.37
N VAL A 268 7.29 12.83 16.64
CA VAL A 268 6.22 11.97 17.16
C VAL A 268 5.29 12.82 18.01
N THR A 269 4.09 13.08 17.50
CA THR A 269 3.13 14.01 18.10
C THR A 269 2.01 13.30 18.89
N GLY A 270 2.34 12.21 19.58
CA GLY A 270 1.38 11.43 20.38
C GLY A 270 1.50 11.67 21.88
N ASP A 271 0.41 11.43 22.62
CA ASP A 271 0.30 11.79 24.05
C ASP A 271 0.84 10.71 25.02
N VAL A 272 1.28 9.55 24.52
CA VAL A 272 1.62 8.39 25.37
C VAL A 272 3.12 8.09 25.37
N LEU A 273 3.69 7.70 24.23
CA LEU A 273 5.11 7.36 24.09
C LEU A 273 5.61 7.81 22.72
N ALA A 274 6.77 8.47 22.69
CA ALA A 274 7.48 8.76 21.45
C ALA A 274 8.15 7.52 20.86
N GLY A 275 8.52 6.54 21.71
CA GLY A 275 9.12 5.28 21.28
C GLY A 275 9.49 4.39 22.47
N VAL A 276 9.70 3.09 22.21
CA VAL A 276 10.23 2.10 23.16
C VAL A 276 11.55 1.59 22.63
N PHE A 277 12.60 1.65 23.46
CA PHE A 277 13.95 1.21 23.10
C PHE A 277 14.39 0.13 24.09
N VAL A 278 14.66 -1.08 23.58
CA VAL A 278 15.18 -2.20 24.40
C VAL A 278 16.69 -2.05 24.64
N GLY A 279 17.39 -1.40 23.71
CA GLY A 279 18.81 -1.09 23.82
C GLY A 279 19.08 0.29 24.38
N ASN A 280 20.36 0.57 24.65
CA ASN A 280 20.81 1.88 25.09
C ASN A 280 20.55 2.96 24.03
N ILE A 281 20.09 4.13 24.48
CA ILE A 281 20.02 5.33 23.66
C ILE A 281 21.32 6.12 23.89
N GLN A 282 22.08 6.33 22.82
CA GLN A 282 23.31 7.14 22.87
C GLN A 282 23.10 8.44 22.11
N VAL A 283 23.28 9.57 22.79
CA VAL A 283 23.29 10.92 22.20
C VAL A 283 24.75 11.38 22.09
N ILE A 284 25.27 11.51 20.88
CA ILE A 284 26.67 11.91 20.61
C ILE A 284 26.69 13.30 19.99
N GLY A 285 27.56 14.19 20.51
CA GLY A 285 27.78 15.51 19.91
C GLY A 285 26.64 16.52 20.12
N GLY A 286 25.66 16.19 20.97
CA GLY A 286 24.54 17.05 21.34
C GLY A 286 24.11 16.83 22.79
N SER A 287 23.03 17.49 23.21
CA SER A 287 22.44 17.34 24.56
C SER A 287 21.01 16.81 24.49
N CYS A 288 20.60 16.07 25.52
CA CYS A 288 19.19 15.78 25.78
C CYS A 288 18.60 17.00 26.51
N SER A 289 18.13 17.99 25.77
CA SER A 289 17.55 19.22 26.36
C SER A 289 16.13 18.96 26.85
N GLY A 290 15.86 19.23 28.13
CA GLY A 290 14.53 19.07 28.74
C GLY A 290 14.18 17.63 29.14
N CYS A 291 15.13 16.70 29.05
CA CYS A 291 14.88 15.30 29.40
C CYS A 291 14.78 15.13 30.93
N LEU A 292 13.64 14.61 31.38
CA LEU A 292 13.48 14.08 32.73
C LEU A 292 13.91 12.61 32.71
N LEU A 293 14.97 12.28 33.44
CA LEU A 293 15.39 10.89 33.59
C LEU A 293 14.57 10.25 34.70
N VAL A 294 13.76 9.27 34.32
CA VAL A 294 12.91 8.50 35.22
C VAL A 294 13.28 7.02 35.20
N THR A 295 13.01 6.34 36.31
CA THR A 295 13.07 4.88 36.45
C THR A 295 11.81 4.38 37.12
N PHE A 296 11.63 3.06 37.19
CA PHE A 296 10.54 2.45 37.93
C PHE A 296 11.03 1.77 39.21
N GLY A 297 10.19 1.82 40.23
CA GLY A 297 10.36 1.08 41.47
C GLY A 297 9.07 0.41 41.92
N VAL A 298 9.11 -0.17 43.11
CA VAL A 298 7.96 -0.70 43.85
C VAL A 298 7.93 -0.01 45.20
N ASN A 299 6.77 0.52 45.59
CA ASN A 299 6.58 1.04 46.94
C ASN A 299 6.56 -0.13 47.94
N THR A 300 7.62 -0.29 48.74
CA THR A 300 7.71 -1.29 49.80
C THR A 300 7.50 -0.70 51.19
N GLY A 301 7.17 0.59 51.28
CA GLY A 301 6.84 1.26 52.54
C GLY A 301 5.42 0.96 53.01
N ASP A 302 5.08 1.48 54.19
CA ASP A 302 3.79 1.26 54.84
C ASP A 302 2.72 2.31 54.47
N SER A 303 3.07 3.29 53.62
CA SER A 303 2.20 4.39 53.21
C SER A 303 2.23 4.62 51.71
N ALA A 304 1.16 5.21 51.17
CA ALA A 304 1.13 5.65 49.78
C ALA A 304 2.20 6.72 49.50
N LEU A 305 2.90 6.58 48.38
CA LEU A 305 3.87 7.54 47.88
C LEU A 305 3.17 8.55 46.98
N GLN A 306 3.21 9.81 47.35
CA GLN A 306 2.54 10.89 46.60
C GLN A 306 3.50 11.57 45.61
N PRO A 307 3.01 12.11 44.48
CA PRO A 307 3.81 12.95 43.60
C PRO A 307 4.55 14.06 44.37
N GLY A 308 5.83 14.24 44.05
CA GLY A 308 6.76 15.16 44.68
C GLY A 308 7.45 14.64 45.95
N GLU A 309 7.09 13.48 46.48
CA GLU A 309 7.80 12.91 47.65
C GLU A 309 9.20 12.42 47.29
N LEU A 310 10.14 12.65 48.21
CA LEU A 310 11.47 12.07 48.14
C LEU A 310 11.42 10.62 48.60
N VAL A 311 12.11 9.76 47.86
CA VAL A 311 12.16 8.33 48.14
C VAL A 311 13.57 7.83 48.33
N SER A 312 13.69 6.81 49.16
CA SER A 312 14.94 6.16 49.51
C SER A 312 14.97 4.74 48.99
N LEU A 313 16.16 4.23 48.73
CA LEU A 313 16.34 2.84 48.33
C LEU A 313 16.25 1.91 49.55
N ALA A 314 15.26 1.01 49.55
CA ALA A 314 15.17 -0.09 50.48
C ALA A 314 15.87 -1.35 49.95
N GLY A 315 15.89 -1.55 48.62
CA GLY A 315 16.44 -2.75 47.99
C GLY A 315 16.38 -2.72 46.47
N LEU A 316 16.82 -3.81 45.85
CA LEU A 316 16.69 -4.07 44.42
C LEU A 316 16.02 -5.42 44.22
N ARG A 317 15.09 -5.50 43.28
CA ARG A 317 14.38 -6.73 42.93
C ARG A 317 14.50 -7.01 41.43
N GLU A 318 14.62 -8.29 41.08
CA GLU A 318 14.44 -8.71 39.68
C GLU A 318 13.04 -8.32 39.20
N SER A 319 13.01 -7.81 37.99
CA SER A 319 11.77 -7.39 37.36
C SER A 319 11.06 -8.58 36.70
N SER A 320 9.74 -8.52 36.68
CA SER A 320 8.87 -9.43 35.91
C SER A 320 8.19 -8.73 34.73
N VAL A 321 8.71 -7.56 34.34
CA VAL A 321 8.27 -6.77 33.19
C VAL A 321 9.39 -6.60 32.18
N ASP A 322 9.06 -6.47 30.90
CA ASP A 322 10.02 -6.33 29.80
C ASP A 322 10.69 -4.94 29.79
N SER A 323 10.01 -3.92 30.34
CA SER A 323 10.46 -2.52 30.25
C SER A 323 11.61 -2.15 31.18
N VAL A 324 11.90 -2.97 32.19
CA VAL A 324 12.92 -2.67 33.22
C VAL A 324 13.53 -4.00 33.68
N PRO A 325 14.86 -4.18 33.70
CA PRO A 325 15.46 -5.44 34.16
C PRO A 325 15.48 -5.58 35.69
N VAL A 326 15.60 -4.47 36.42
CA VAL A 326 15.68 -4.43 37.89
C VAL A 326 14.81 -3.29 38.39
N LEU A 327 13.97 -3.57 39.38
CA LEU A 327 13.13 -2.59 40.05
C LEU A 327 13.78 -2.15 41.36
N MET A 328 13.72 -0.85 41.63
CA MET A 328 14.08 -0.31 42.94
C MET A 328 12.95 -0.56 43.94
N GLU A 329 13.24 -1.17 45.06
CA GLU A 329 12.32 -1.19 46.20
C GLU A 329 12.52 0.11 46.96
N VAL A 330 11.45 0.91 47.08
CA VAL A 330 11.54 2.26 47.63
C VAL A 330 10.47 2.52 48.69
N SER A 331 10.78 3.42 49.59
CA SER A 331 9.87 3.94 50.60
C SER A 331 10.06 5.44 50.76
N SER A 332 9.14 6.10 51.47
CA SER A 332 9.26 7.52 51.80
C SER A 332 10.54 7.77 52.59
N GLU A 333 11.28 8.82 52.25
CA GLU A 333 12.50 9.20 52.98
C GLU A 333 12.15 9.81 54.34
N THR A 334 12.90 9.44 55.38
CA THR A 334 12.68 9.91 56.76
C THR A 334 13.88 10.67 57.36
N GLY A 335 14.83 11.08 56.50
CA GLY A 335 15.99 11.92 56.84
C GLY A 335 17.25 11.14 57.24
N SER A 336 17.34 9.84 56.94
CA SER A 336 18.48 9.00 57.36
C SER A 336 19.06 8.11 56.26
N SER A 337 18.40 8.01 55.11
CA SER A 337 18.81 7.15 54.01
C SER A 337 19.27 7.95 52.78
N THR A 338 19.83 7.23 51.81
CA THR A 338 20.20 7.79 50.52
C THR A 338 18.93 7.98 49.69
N VAL A 339 18.63 9.23 49.37
CA VAL A 339 17.59 9.57 48.39
C VAL A 339 18.01 9.05 47.02
N VAL A 340 17.07 8.42 46.32
CA VAL A 340 17.29 7.97 44.94
C VAL A 340 16.49 8.76 43.92
N GLY A 341 15.50 9.53 44.36
CA GLY A 341 14.73 10.37 43.46
C GLY A 341 13.45 10.91 44.07
N VAL A 342 12.56 11.33 43.17
CA VAL A 342 11.29 11.99 43.46
C VAL A 342 10.15 11.25 42.75
N VAL A 343 9.09 10.96 43.48
CA VAL A 343 7.89 10.31 42.95
C VAL A 343 7.22 11.20 41.90
N GLN A 344 7.02 10.70 40.69
CA GLN A 344 6.21 11.37 39.66
C GLN A 344 4.75 10.90 39.68
N GLY A 345 4.54 9.63 40.03
CA GLY A 345 3.23 9.00 40.11
C GLY A 345 3.36 7.49 40.19
N TRP A 346 2.24 6.77 40.15
CA TRP A 346 2.25 5.31 40.07
C TRP A 346 2.51 4.82 38.64
N ALA A 347 2.75 3.53 38.48
CA ALA A 347 2.88 2.89 37.18
C ALA A 347 1.94 1.68 37.07
N GLU A 348 1.20 1.63 35.97
CA GLU A 348 0.29 0.53 35.68
C GLU A 348 1.03 -0.61 34.99
N LEU A 349 0.82 -1.83 35.47
CA LEU A 349 1.25 -3.03 34.77
C LEU A 349 0.26 -3.33 33.64
N VAL A 350 0.67 -3.05 32.40
CA VAL A 350 -0.12 -3.33 31.20
C VAL A 350 0.40 -4.61 30.54
N THR A 351 -0.53 -5.48 30.16
CA THR A 351 -0.22 -6.67 29.36
C THR A 351 -0.58 -6.40 27.90
N GLU A 352 0.34 -6.69 27.00
CA GLU A 352 0.15 -6.57 25.56
C GLU A 352 -0.55 -7.81 25.00
N GLU A 353 -1.47 -7.62 24.06
CA GLU A 353 -2.26 -8.71 23.47
C GLU A 353 -1.40 -9.60 22.55
N ASP A 354 -0.49 -8.98 21.80
CA ASP A 354 0.40 -9.65 20.84
C ASP A 354 1.88 -9.28 21.10
N PRO A 355 2.50 -9.78 22.18
CA PRO A 355 3.90 -9.48 22.46
C PRO A 355 4.83 -10.17 21.46
N ARG A 356 6.04 -9.61 21.30
CA ARG A 356 7.07 -10.24 20.47
C ARG A 356 7.43 -11.62 21.04
N PRO A 357 7.86 -12.60 20.21
CA PRO A 357 8.18 -13.95 20.68
C PRO A 357 9.22 -14.04 21.81
N SER A 358 10.07 -13.02 21.97
CA SER A 358 11.09 -12.93 23.00
C SER A 358 10.66 -12.17 24.27
N GLU A 359 9.43 -11.66 24.32
CA GLU A 359 8.94 -10.80 25.39
C GLU A 359 7.85 -11.49 26.20
N ILE A 360 7.75 -11.12 27.48
CA ILE A 360 6.70 -11.61 28.39
C ILE A 360 5.36 -10.91 28.07
N GLY A 361 5.41 -9.76 27.40
CA GLY A 361 4.27 -8.92 27.06
C GLY A 361 3.80 -8.07 28.22
N LYS A 362 4.67 -7.74 29.17
CA LYS A 362 4.33 -6.95 30.35
C LYS A 362 5.18 -5.71 30.42
N ARG A 363 4.54 -4.54 30.49
CA ARG A 363 5.22 -3.24 30.57
C ARG A 363 4.62 -2.36 31.65
N LEU A 364 5.44 -1.47 32.20
CA LEU A 364 5.00 -0.43 33.11
C LEU A 364 4.69 0.83 32.33
N VAL A 365 3.50 1.38 32.55
CA VAL A 365 3.08 2.66 31.95
C VAL A 365 2.85 3.68 33.06
N PRO A 366 3.54 4.83 33.05
CA PRO A 366 3.33 5.87 34.04
C PRO A 366 1.87 6.35 34.08
N ARG A 367 1.40 6.69 35.28
CA ARG A 367 0.07 7.23 35.57
C ARG A 367 0.19 8.34 36.60
N GLU A 368 -0.71 9.31 36.53
CA GLU A 368 -0.82 10.32 37.57
C GLU A 368 -1.41 9.74 38.86
N GLY A 369 -1.02 10.31 40.01
CA GLY A 369 -1.56 9.95 41.33
C GLY A 369 -0.59 9.18 42.21
N ALA A 370 -1.05 8.81 43.40
CA ALA A 370 -0.25 8.15 44.41
C ALA A 370 0.00 6.67 44.10
N ALA A 371 1.15 6.15 44.52
CA ALA A 371 1.46 4.73 44.49
C ALA A 371 1.24 4.11 45.89
N GLU A 372 0.21 3.29 46.04
CA GLU A 372 -0.07 2.55 47.27
C GLU A 372 1.04 1.52 47.59
N PRO A 373 1.18 1.07 48.84
CA PRO A 373 2.08 -0.03 49.18
C PRO A 373 1.90 -1.26 48.26
N GLY A 374 3.01 -1.75 47.73
CA GLY A 374 3.09 -2.85 46.77
C GLY A 374 2.88 -2.46 45.30
N GLN A 375 2.48 -1.22 45.00
CA GLN A 375 2.33 -0.75 43.61
C GLN A 375 3.66 -0.31 43.00
N TYR A 376 3.71 -0.30 41.67
CA TYR A 376 4.83 0.27 40.94
C TYR A 376 4.78 1.80 40.97
N VAL A 377 5.94 2.42 41.00
CA VAL A 377 6.11 3.88 41.11
C VAL A 377 7.07 4.38 40.04
N THR A 378 6.78 5.55 39.47
CA THR A 378 7.67 6.27 38.56
C THR A 378 8.51 7.25 39.37
N ILE A 379 9.83 7.17 39.24
CA ILE A 379 10.80 7.91 40.06
C ILE A 379 11.69 8.75 39.14
N ALA A 380 11.63 10.07 39.26
CA ALA A 380 12.61 10.95 38.63
C ALA A 380 13.89 10.98 39.46
N TYR A 381 15.05 10.83 38.83
CA TYR A 381 16.36 10.91 39.50
C TYR A 381 17.28 11.99 38.92
N SER A 382 16.93 12.56 37.76
CA SER A 382 17.62 13.72 37.20
C SER A 382 16.70 14.53 36.27
N GLY A 383 16.81 15.85 36.28
CA GLY A 383 16.03 16.75 35.41
C GLY A 383 15.13 17.71 36.18
N LEU A 384 14.16 18.33 35.50
CA LEU A 384 13.23 19.30 36.09
C LEU A 384 12.00 18.59 36.64
N THR A 385 11.74 18.68 37.96
CA THR A 385 10.54 18.09 38.56
C THR A 385 10.04 18.88 39.76
N GLN A 386 8.79 18.64 40.17
CA GLN A 386 8.21 19.22 41.38
C GLN A 386 8.55 18.34 42.58
N VAL A 387 8.99 18.96 43.68
CA VAL A 387 9.39 18.29 44.93
C VAL A 387 8.62 18.90 46.08
N LYS A 388 8.11 18.05 46.99
CA LYS A 388 7.53 18.50 48.26
C LYS A 388 8.62 19.06 49.14
N ALA A 389 8.41 20.27 49.63
CA ALA A 389 9.39 21.01 50.39
C ALA A 389 8.76 21.74 51.58
N THR A 390 9.55 21.97 52.63
CA THR A 390 9.15 22.66 53.86
C THR A 390 10.10 23.81 54.19
N GLY A 391 9.53 24.92 54.63
CA GLY A 391 10.24 26.12 55.13
C GLY A 391 10.51 27.17 54.05
N PRO A 392 11.14 28.30 54.42
CA PRO A 392 11.54 29.28 53.43
C PRO A 392 12.63 28.70 52.53
N ILE A 393 12.39 28.72 51.22
CA ILE A 393 13.37 28.32 50.19
C ILE A 393 13.46 29.45 49.20
N GLY A 394 14.68 29.96 48.96
CA GLY A 394 14.90 30.92 47.89
C GLY A 394 15.21 30.23 46.57
N GLN A 395 14.80 30.82 45.45
CA GLN A 395 15.28 30.42 44.13
C GLN A 395 16.82 30.36 44.10
N GLY A 396 17.37 29.28 43.53
CA GLY A 396 18.82 29.01 43.48
C GLY A 396 19.38 28.29 44.71
N SER A 397 18.58 28.09 45.77
CA SER A 397 19.03 27.38 46.98
C SER A 397 19.35 25.93 46.66
N LYS A 398 20.46 25.43 47.21
CA LYS A 398 20.72 23.99 47.28
C LYS A 398 19.75 23.35 48.26
N LEU A 399 19.25 22.18 47.91
CA LEU A 399 18.26 21.47 48.71
C LEU A 399 18.86 20.22 49.32
N ALA A 400 18.45 19.92 50.55
CA ALA A 400 18.73 18.69 51.27
C ALA A 400 17.43 18.13 51.83
N VAL A 401 17.48 16.90 52.34
CA VAL A 401 16.34 16.26 52.98
C VAL A 401 16.12 16.83 54.40
N GLY A 402 14.88 17.14 54.72
CA GLY A 402 14.40 17.46 56.06
C GLY A 402 14.18 16.21 56.91
N SER A 403 14.04 16.41 58.22
CA SER A 403 13.68 15.33 59.15
C SER A 403 12.25 14.82 58.95
N ASP A 404 11.42 15.55 58.20
CA ASP A 404 10.05 15.20 57.83
C ASP A 404 9.97 14.52 56.45
N GLY A 405 11.12 14.21 55.83
CA GLY A 405 11.18 13.60 54.49
C GLY A 405 10.98 14.56 53.33
N THR A 406 10.71 15.85 53.60
CA THR A 406 10.54 16.87 52.56
C THR A 406 11.88 17.51 52.19
N ALA A 407 11.93 18.19 51.05
CA ALA A 407 13.06 19.04 50.71
C ALA A 407 13.10 20.29 51.59
N ARG A 408 14.29 20.73 51.97
CA ARG A 408 14.53 22.00 52.65
C ARG A 408 15.80 22.65 52.11
N ALA A 409 15.96 23.96 52.34
CA ALA A 409 17.22 24.61 52.06
C ALA A 409 18.37 23.92 52.83
N LEU A 410 19.48 23.68 52.13
CA LEU A 410 20.74 23.21 52.71
C LEU A 410 21.23 24.29 53.68
N ARG A 411 21.52 23.89 54.92
CA ARG A 411 21.98 24.83 55.94
C ARG A 411 23.44 25.17 55.69
N THR A 412 23.75 26.45 55.70
CA THR A 412 25.10 26.95 55.63
C THR A 412 25.42 27.82 56.84
N VAL A 413 26.68 27.79 57.28
CA VAL A 413 27.20 28.62 58.36
C VAL A 413 28.47 29.29 57.86
N THR A 414 28.58 30.60 58.06
CA THR A 414 29.81 31.33 57.76
C THR A 414 30.77 31.25 58.93
N VAL A 415 31.97 30.69 58.71
CA VAL A 415 33.06 30.65 59.69
C VAL A 415 34.28 31.32 59.06
N ASP A 416 34.75 32.41 59.67
CA ASP A 416 35.89 33.21 59.19
C ASP A 416 35.79 33.65 57.71
N GLY A 417 34.56 33.94 57.25
CA GLY A 417 34.30 34.37 55.87
C GLY A 417 34.19 33.23 54.85
N VAL A 418 34.30 31.97 55.29
CA VAL A 418 34.05 30.77 54.46
C VAL A 418 32.66 30.23 54.76
N GLU A 419 31.88 29.96 53.72
CA GLU A 419 30.58 29.32 53.84
C GLU A 419 30.76 27.80 53.94
N LEU A 420 30.36 27.24 55.07
CA LEU A 420 30.38 25.80 55.34
C LEU A 420 28.96 25.27 55.25
N ALA A 421 28.72 24.33 54.34
CA ALA A 421 27.47 23.60 54.28
C ALA A 421 27.43 22.48 55.33
N GLU A 422 26.24 22.18 55.85
CA GLU A 422 26.03 20.96 56.60
C GLU A 422 26.41 19.72 55.77
N ASN A 423 26.79 18.63 56.43
CA ASN A 423 27.10 17.37 55.78
C ASN A 423 25.81 16.58 55.47
N ALA A 424 24.97 17.12 54.58
CA ALA A 424 23.76 16.48 54.09
C ALA A 424 23.86 16.24 52.57
N ALA A 425 23.24 15.16 52.10
CA ALA A 425 23.15 14.88 50.67
C ALA A 425 22.35 15.99 49.97
N VAL A 426 22.89 16.50 48.86
CA VAL A 426 22.23 17.51 48.05
C VAL A 426 21.37 16.81 47.02
N ILE A 427 20.07 17.10 47.05
CA ILE A 427 19.10 16.50 46.10
C ILE A 427 18.98 17.33 44.82
N GLY A 428 19.28 18.63 44.86
CA GLY A 428 19.16 19.51 43.70
C GLY A 428 19.22 20.98 44.02
N THR A 429 18.67 21.80 43.11
CA THR A 429 18.62 23.26 43.23
C THR A 429 17.21 23.77 42.96
N ALA A 430 16.68 24.58 43.88
CA ALA A 430 15.35 25.19 43.74
C ALA A 430 15.33 26.17 42.56
N LEU A 431 14.28 26.10 41.74
CA LEU A 431 14.06 27.00 40.61
C LEU A 431 12.97 28.04 40.88
N GLU A 432 12.25 27.88 41.99
CA GLU A 432 11.31 28.84 42.53
C GLU A 432 11.46 28.95 44.04
N SER A 433 10.83 29.97 44.62
CA SER A 433 10.86 30.21 46.06
C SER A 433 9.65 29.56 46.75
N LEU A 434 9.83 29.12 47.99
CA LEU A 434 8.75 28.74 48.91
C LEU A 434 8.76 29.71 50.08
N ASP A 435 7.63 30.36 50.35
CA ASP A 435 7.55 31.35 51.43
C ASP A 435 7.38 30.66 52.80
N ALA A 436 7.98 31.24 53.83
CA ALA A 436 7.89 30.70 55.20
C ALA A 436 6.43 30.56 55.69
N GLU A 437 5.54 31.45 55.25
CA GLU A 437 4.12 31.45 55.63
C GLU A 437 3.34 30.28 55.03
N GLN A 438 3.81 29.71 53.91
CA GLN A 438 3.16 28.57 53.25
C GLN A 438 3.43 27.25 53.98
N GLY A 439 4.49 27.19 54.81
CA GLY A 439 4.87 26.02 55.59
C GLY A 439 5.45 24.91 54.73
N SER A 440 4.62 24.27 53.91
CA SER A 440 4.99 23.17 53.00
C SER A 440 4.29 23.31 51.65
N GLY A 441 4.95 22.95 50.55
CA GLY A 441 4.39 23.00 49.20
C GLY A 441 5.18 22.20 48.19
N LEU A 442 4.69 22.16 46.94
CA LEU A 442 5.46 21.65 45.80
C LEU A 442 6.27 22.79 45.19
N ILE A 443 7.56 22.56 44.95
CA ILE A 443 8.42 23.50 44.22
C ILE A 443 9.13 22.85 43.05
N TRP A 444 9.38 23.61 41.98
CA TRP A 444 10.24 23.20 40.87
C TRP A 444 11.70 23.14 41.29
N VAL A 445 12.33 22.00 41.01
CA VAL A 445 13.72 21.71 41.34
C VAL A 445 14.44 21.17 40.10
N LEU A 446 15.65 21.67 39.85
CA LEU A 446 16.61 20.96 39.01
C LEU A 446 17.21 19.83 39.85
N LEU A 447 16.63 18.65 39.69
CA LEU A 447 17.00 17.44 40.39
C LEU A 447 18.35 16.93 39.87
N ASN A 448 19.28 16.75 40.79
CA ASN A 448 20.59 16.16 40.55
C ASN A 448 21.01 15.53 41.87
N VAL A 449 20.48 14.34 42.13
CA VAL A 449 20.73 13.61 43.36
C VAL A 449 22.20 13.17 43.35
N GLN A 450 22.98 13.67 44.31
CA GLN A 450 24.43 13.45 44.41
C GLN A 450 24.81 12.51 45.55
#